data_AF-A0A6M0AMP0-F1
#
_entry.id   AF-A0A6M0AMP0-F1
#
_cell.length_a   1.000
_cell.length_b   1.000
_cell.length_c   1.000
_cell.angle_alpha   90.00
_cell.angle_beta   90.00
_cell.angle_gamma   90.00
#
_symmetry.space_group_name_H-M   'P 1'
#
loop_
_entity.id
_entity.type
_entity.pdbx_description
1 polymer ?
#
loop_
_entity_poly.entity_id
_entity_poly.type
_entity_poly.pdbx_seq_one_letter_code
_entity_poly.pdbx_strand_id
1 'polypeptide(L)'
;MGYRQEEGNSLYNLGYALFKSGDLEQAETFLTKAIEVKESLRPGLPDHHKISLSEKHSDTYSLLQQVLIARNKTDAALEIAERGRGRALAELLLEKGLSPELDTPLNYPNLNKIKQIAEQQNATLVEYSVIPDKGIYIWVIQPTGKIEWRSVQLPPDTSLQQLLDKGYDCLADHGQCRSSQSSRQPSQGDWLKLKDDQFEERWQVVEVNAQQGTLRLKLPGWEEGVTIERPITDVARIVDSPNIEKPRLQQLHQLLIEPIADLLPFDENARVVFIPHRELFSVPFPALQDQEGKYLIEKHTILTAPSIEVLGLTHQQRKNLPKSSQIALVVGNPTMPEVRPAPGEEPKQLSALNGAEQEAKYIATQLNAQPLLGQYA
;
A
#
# COMPACT_ATOMS: atom_id res chain seq x y z
N MET A 1 -3.88 -36.02 -2.72
CA MET A 1 -3.64 -34.63 -2.30
C MET A 1 -2.76 -34.54 -1.05
N GLY A 2 -3.02 -35.30 0.02
CA GLY A 2 -2.24 -35.23 1.28
C GLY A 2 -0.72 -35.37 1.14
N TYR A 3 -0.24 -36.41 0.44
CA TYR A 3 1.21 -36.67 0.29
C TYR A 3 2.00 -35.50 -0.33
N ARG A 4 1.50 -34.88 -1.40
CA ARG A 4 2.18 -33.73 -2.04
C ARG A 4 2.12 -32.46 -1.19
N GLN A 5 1.07 -32.30 -0.39
CA GLN A 5 0.99 -31.17 0.54
C GLN A 5 2.03 -31.32 1.67
N GLU A 6 2.17 -32.54 2.21
CA GLU A 6 3.21 -32.87 3.20
C GLU A 6 4.62 -32.73 2.62
N GLU A 7 4.84 -33.16 1.38
CA GLU A 7 6.09 -32.96 0.65
C GLU A 7 6.44 -31.47 0.51
N GLY A 8 5.51 -30.65 0.03
CA GLY A 8 5.71 -29.21 -0.09
C GLY A 8 6.03 -28.53 1.25
N ASN A 9 5.39 -28.97 2.34
CA ASN A 9 5.67 -28.47 3.69
C ASN A 9 7.03 -28.92 4.21
N SER A 10 7.43 -30.16 3.93
CA SER A 10 8.74 -30.70 4.33
C SER A 10 9.88 -29.98 3.60
N LEU A 11 9.72 -29.74 2.30
CA LEU A 11 10.66 -28.96 1.49
C LEU A 11 10.76 -27.51 2.00
N TYR A 12 9.63 -26.89 2.35
CA TYR A 12 9.62 -25.55 2.97
C TYR A 12 10.38 -25.53 4.29
N ASN A 13 10.11 -26.47 5.20
CA ASN A 13 10.78 -26.54 6.50
C ASN A 13 12.29 -26.77 6.35
N LEU A 14 12.70 -27.62 5.41
CA LEU A 14 14.11 -27.83 5.10
C LEU A 14 14.77 -26.56 4.56
N GLY A 15 14.13 -25.89 3.59
CA GLY A 15 14.59 -24.60 3.07
C GLY A 15 14.71 -23.52 4.15
N TYR A 16 13.76 -23.46 5.08
CA TYR A 16 13.80 -22.56 6.23
C TYR A 16 14.97 -22.87 7.18
N ALA A 17 15.18 -24.15 7.52
CA ALA A 17 16.29 -24.56 8.37
C ALA A 17 17.64 -24.22 7.74
N LEU A 18 17.80 -24.46 6.44
CA LEU A 18 19.00 -24.13 5.67
C LEU A 18 19.24 -22.63 5.60
N PHE A 19 18.19 -21.83 5.42
CA PHE A 19 18.29 -20.37 5.47
C PHE A 19 18.79 -19.89 6.84
N LYS A 20 18.26 -20.46 7.94
CA LYS A 20 18.70 -20.12 9.29
C LYS A 20 20.12 -20.60 9.60
N SER A 21 20.60 -21.66 8.96
CA SER A 21 22.00 -22.11 9.07
C SER A 21 22.96 -21.37 8.15
N GLY A 22 22.46 -20.45 7.30
CA GLY A 22 23.28 -19.66 6.37
C GLY A 22 23.58 -20.34 5.03
N ASP A 23 23.03 -21.55 4.78
CA ASP A 23 23.18 -22.23 3.49
C ASP A 23 22.14 -21.71 2.49
N LEU A 24 22.45 -20.54 1.91
CA LEU A 24 21.54 -19.84 1.01
C LEU A 24 21.31 -20.59 -0.31
N GLU A 25 22.24 -21.43 -0.76
CA GLU A 25 22.12 -22.17 -2.02
C GLU A 25 21.17 -23.33 -1.93
N GLN A 26 21.34 -24.16 -0.88
CA GLN A 26 20.41 -25.24 -0.65
C GLN A 26 19.03 -24.68 -0.25
N ALA A 27 18.97 -23.60 0.54
CA ALA A 27 17.70 -22.94 0.86
C ALA A 27 16.94 -22.51 -0.40
N GLU A 28 17.60 -21.82 -1.36
CA GLU A 28 17.01 -21.42 -2.64
C GLU A 28 16.47 -22.64 -3.40
N THR A 29 17.27 -23.71 -3.48
CA THR A 29 16.93 -24.95 -4.18
C THR A 29 15.68 -25.62 -3.59
N PHE A 30 15.64 -25.84 -2.28
CA PHE A 30 14.54 -26.53 -1.63
C PHE A 30 13.25 -25.70 -1.60
N LEU A 31 13.36 -24.37 -1.45
CA LEU A 31 12.20 -23.49 -1.50
C LEU A 31 11.61 -23.38 -2.92
N THR A 32 12.45 -23.38 -3.95
CA THR A 32 11.99 -23.43 -5.35
C THR A 32 11.20 -24.70 -5.60
N LYS A 33 11.73 -25.87 -5.19
CA LYS A 33 11.01 -27.15 -5.25
C LYS A 33 9.72 -27.14 -4.44
N ALA A 34 9.72 -26.52 -3.26
CA ALA A 34 8.52 -26.40 -2.43
C ALA A 34 7.42 -25.63 -3.18
N ILE A 35 7.75 -24.52 -3.84
CA ILE A 35 6.81 -23.75 -4.68
C ILE A 35 6.27 -24.62 -5.83
N GLU A 36 7.14 -25.32 -6.57
CA GLU A 36 6.72 -26.19 -7.67
C GLU A 36 5.72 -27.27 -7.22
N VAL A 37 6.02 -27.95 -6.12
CA VAL A 37 5.13 -28.97 -5.55
C VAL A 37 3.81 -28.35 -5.10
N LYS A 38 3.86 -27.23 -4.38
CA LYS A 38 2.68 -26.52 -3.86
C LYS A 38 1.78 -25.97 -4.96
N GLU A 39 2.35 -25.43 -6.04
CA GLU A 39 1.59 -24.96 -7.19
C GLU A 39 0.97 -26.11 -7.99
N SER A 40 1.61 -27.28 -8.03
CA SER A 40 1.07 -28.46 -8.71
C SER A 40 -0.24 -28.97 -8.11
N LEU A 41 -0.56 -28.57 -6.87
CA LEU A 41 -1.80 -28.92 -6.17
C LEU A 41 -3.00 -28.08 -6.58
N ARG A 42 -2.77 -27.00 -7.33
CA ARG A 42 -3.76 -25.95 -7.61
C ARG A 42 -4.77 -26.29 -8.73
N PRO A 43 -4.39 -26.98 -9.82
CA PRO A 43 -5.32 -27.33 -10.90
C PRO A 43 -6.50 -28.19 -10.40
N GLY A 44 -7.72 -27.88 -10.84
CA GLY A 44 -8.93 -28.65 -10.53
C GLY A 44 -9.58 -28.36 -9.16
N LEU A 45 -9.07 -27.41 -8.38
CA LEU A 45 -9.71 -26.98 -7.13
C LEU A 45 -10.81 -25.92 -7.37
N PRO A 46 -11.89 -25.89 -6.57
CA PRO A 46 -12.82 -24.76 -6.55
C PRO A 46 -12.12 -23.46 -6.12
N ASP A 47 -12.60 -22.29 -6.57
CA ASP A 47 -11.91 -21.01 -6.36
C ASP A 47 -11.66 -20.66 -4.89
N HIS A 48 -12.63 -20.92 -4.00
CA HIS A 48 -12.45 -20.70 -2.57
C HIS A 48 -11.33 -21.57 -1.94
N HIS A 49 -11.10 -22.78 -2.48
CA HIS A 49 -9.96 -23.61 -2.08
C HIS A 49 -8.64 -23.11 -2.66
N LYS A 50 -8.64 -22.56 -3.89
CA LYS A 50 -7.44 -21.94 -4.48
C LYS A 50 -6.98 -20.73 -3.66
N ILE A 51 -7.92 -19.90 -3.19
CA ILE A 51 -7.63 -18.71 -2.35
C ILE A 51 -7.00 -19.15 -1.02
N SER A 52 -7.64 -20.07 -0.29
CA SER A 52 -7.10 -20.58 0.99
C SER A 52 -5.74 -21.26 0.83
N LEU A 53 -5.49 -21.93 -0.31
CA LEU A 53 -4.19 -22.53 -0.61
C LEU A 53 -3.12 -21.46 -0.86
N SER A 54 -3.46 -20.38 -1.56
CA SER A 54 -2.57 -19.26 -1.84
C SER A 54 -2.15 -18.53 -0.56
N GLU A 55 -3.07 -18.31 0.36
CA GLU A 55 -2.79 -17.72 1.68
C GLU A 55 -1.85 -18.60 2.50
N LYS A 56 -2.13 -19.91 2.58
CA LYS A 56 -1.27 -20.88 3.30
C LYS A 56 0.13 -21.01 2.71
N HIS A 57 0.30 -20.71 1.42
CA HIS A 57 1.58 -20.87 0.73
C HIS A 57 2.36 -19.56 0.58
N SER A 58 1.78 -18.42 0.97
CA SER A 58 2.38 -17.08 0.90
C SER A 58 3.75 -17.01 1.61
N ASP A 59 3.93 -17.78 2.69
CA ASP A 59 5.19 -17.81 3.45
C ASP A 59 6.33 -18.45 2.66
N THR A 60 6.03 -19.37 1.73
CA THR A 60 7.07 -20.01 0.89
C THR A 60 7.66 -19.00 -0.10
N TYR A 61 6.81 -18.18 -0.71
CA TYR A 61 7.27 -17.09 -1.59
C TYR A 61 8.03 -16.01 -0.81
N SER A 62 7.53 -15.64 0.37
CA SER A 62 8.16 -14.61 1.22
C SER A 62 9.53 -15.05 1.73
N LEU A 63 9.67 -16.32 2.08
CA LEU A 63 10.95 -16.89 2.51
C LEU A 63 11.94 -17.01 1.34
N LEU A 64 11.49 -17.44 0.16
CA LEU A 64 12.36 -17.48 -1.02
C LEU A 64 12.82 -16.08 -1.44
N GLN A 65 11.95 -15.07 -1.36
CA GLN A 65 12.34 -13.66 -1.54
C GLN A 65 13.47 -13.27 -0.57
N GLN A 66 13.37 -13.62 0.72
CA GLN A 66 14.44 -13.34 1.70
C GLN A 66 15.76 -14.02 1.33
N VAL A 67 15.72 -15.29 0.91
CA VAL A 67 16.92 -16.03 0.48
C VAL A 67 17.55 -15.38 -0.75
N LEU A 68 16.74 -15.00 -1.75
CA LEU A 68 17.23 -14.35 -2.97
C LEU A 68 17.85 -12.98 -2.69
N ILE A 69 17.24 -12.17 -1.82
CA ILE A 69 17.82 -10.89 -1.37
C ILE A 69 19.13 -11.11 -0.62
N ALA A 70 19.21 -12.10 0.27
CA ALA A 70 20.45 -12.45 0.97
C ALA A 70 21.57 -12.92 0.02
N ARG A 71 21.20 -13.38 -1.19
CA ARG A 71 22.12 -13.74 -2.27
C ARG A 71 22.38 -12.61 -3.28
N ASN A 72 21.93 -11.38 -3.00
CA ASN A 72 21.98 -10.23 -3.92
C ASN A 72 21.26 -10.46 -5.27
N LYS A 73 20.24 -11.31 -5.30
CA LYS A 73 19.40 -11.59 -6.48
C LYS A 73 18.07 -10.83 -6.38
N THR A 74 18.13 -9.49 -6.38
CA THR A 74 16.95 -8.62 -6.22
C THR A 74 15.90 -8.80 -7.31
N ASP A 75 16.33 -8.99 -8.56
CA ASP A 75 15.44 -9.15 -9.71
C ASP A 75 14.70 -10.49 -9.66
N ALA A 76 15.39 -11.57 -9.28
CA ALA A 76 14.76 -12.87 -9.08
C ALA A 76 13.76 -12.82 -7.91
N ALA A 77 14.07 -12.06 -6.86
CA ALA A 77 13.15 -11.86 -5.74
C ALA A 77 11.85 -11.16 -6.20
N LEU A 78 11.95 -10.17 -7.09
CA LEU A 78 10.78 -9.51 -7.71
C LEU A 78 9.92 -10.51 -8.48
N GLU A 79 10.53 -11.37 -9.32
CA GLU A 79 9.79 -12.40 -10.07
C GLU A 79 9.04 -13.36 -9.12
N ILE A 80 9.67 -13.78 -8.01
CA ILE A 80 9.03 -14.62 -6.99
C ILE A 80 7.91 -13.88 -6.26
N ALA A 81 8.05 -12.57 -6.08
CA ALA A 81 7.04 -11.76 -5.43
C ALA A 81 5.78 -11.66 -6.31
N GLU A 82 5.92 -11.36 -7.60
CA GLU A 82 4.81 -11.38 -8.56
C GLU A 82 4.19 -12.77 -8.73
N ARG A 83 5.01 -13.82 -8.70
CA ARG A 83 4.57 -15.22 -8.75
C ARG A 83 3.56 -15.56 -7.64
N GLY A 84 3.71 -14.94 -6.47
CA GLY A 84 2.84 -15.15 -5.31
C GLY A 84 1.52 -14.35 -5.31
N ARG A 85 1.35 -13.33 -6.18
CA ARG A 85 0.27 -12.33 -6.07
C ARG A 85 -0.87 -12.49 -7.09
N GLY A 86 -0.54 -12.75 -8.35
CA GLY A 86 -1.47 -12.52 -9.47
C GLY A 86 -2.33 -13.71 -9.91
N ARG A 87 -1.99 -14.93 -9.48
CA ARG A 87 -2.42 -16.14 -10.21
C ARG A 87 -3.92 -16.42 -10.20
N ALA A 88 -4.58 -16.34 -9.04
CA ALA A 88 -6.01 -16.66 -8.96
C ALA A 88 -6.86 -15.66 -9.77
N LEU A 89 -6.52 -14.37 -9.72
CA LEU A 89 -7.22 -13.35 -10.48
C LEU A 89 -6.87 -13.40 -11.97
N ALA A 90 -5.60 -13.60 -12.33
CA ALA A 90 -5.18 -13.76 -13.72
C ALA A 90 -5.88 -14.96 -14.39
N GLU A 91 -6.00 -16.07 -13.68
CA GLU A 91 -6.75 -17.24 -14.17
C GLU A 91 -8.24 -16.98 -14.26
N LEU A 92 -8.85 -16.33 -13.28
CA LEU A 92 -10.26 -15.95 -13.37
C LEU A 92 -10.51 -15.07 -14.60
N LEU A 93 -9.62 -14.11 -14.89
CA LEU A 93 -9.71 -13.26 -16.08
C LEU A 93 -9.60 -14.09 -17.37
N LEU A 94 -8.69 -15.06 -17.43
CA LEU A 94 -8.55 -15.97 -18.58
C LEU A 94 -9.77 -16.89 -18.74
N GLU A 95 -10.23 -17.53 -17.66
CA GLU A 95 -11.39 -18.42 -17.64
C GLU A 95 -12.68 -17.71 -18.09
N LYS A 96 -12.82 -16.43 -17.76
CA LYS A 96 -13.97 -15.61 -18.17
C LYS A 96 -13.87 -15.09 -19.62
N GLY A 97 -12.86 -15.49 -20.38
CA GLY A 97 -12.63 -15.02 -21.75
C GLY A 97 -12.28 -13.54 -21.83
N LEU A 98 -11.77 -12.96 -20.73
CA LEU A 98 -11.39 -11.55 -20.62
C LEU A 98 -9.92 -11.31 -21.04
N SER A 99 -9.27 -12.28 -21.67
CA SER A 99 -7.92 -12.16 -22.22
C SER A 99 -7.84 -12.94 -23.53
N PRO A 100 -7.00 -12.54 -24.50
CA PRO A 100 -6.74 -13.37 -25.67
C PRO A 100 -6.29 -14.77 -25.23
N GLU A 101 -6.76 -15.79 -25.94
CA GLU A 101 -6.37 -17.19 -25.77
C GLU A 101 -4.84 -17.29 -25.81
N LEU A 102 -4.23 -17.39 -24.63
CA LEU A 102 -2.86 -17.88 -24.50
C LEU A 102 -3.02 -19.39 -24.36
N ASP A 103 -2.79 -20.12 -25.45
CA ASP A 103 -2.65 -21.60 -25.51
C ASP A 103 -1.53 -22.16 -24.61
N THR A 104 -0.95 -21.34 -23.73
CA THR A 104 0.11 -21.71 -22.81
C THR A 104 -0.38 -21.62 -21.37
N PRO A 105 -0.01 -22.58 -20.50
CA PRO A 105 -0.27 -22.47 -19.06
C PRO A 105 0.27 -21.14 -18.55
N LEU A 106 -0.45 -20.50 -17.61
CA LEU A 106 -0.11 -19.20 -17.03
C LEU A 106 1.38 -19.19 -16.65
N ASN A 107 2.20 -18.49 -17.43
CA ASN A 107 3.62 -18.36 -17.19
C ASN A 107 3.82 -17.01 -16.52
N TYR A 108 4.29 -17.04 -15.28
CA TYR A 108 4.47 -15.85 -14.46
C TYR A 108 5.34 -14.82 -15.18
N PRO A 109 5.06 -13.52 -15.02
CA PRO A 109 5.80 -12.49 -15.71
C PRO A 109 7.26 -12.54 -15.25
N ASN A 110 8.14 -12.95 -16.16
CA ASN A 110 9.57 -12.79 -15.95
C ASN A 110 9.96 -11.30 -16.03
N LEU A 111 11.20 -10.99 -15.68
CA LEU A 111 11.71 -9.62 -15.62
C LEU A 111 11.50 -8.84 -16.92
N ASN A 112 11.68 -9.50 -18.06
CA ASN A 112 11.46 -8.88 -19.38
C ASN A 112 9.99 -8.50 -19.57
N LYS A 113 9.07 -9.35 -19.15
CA LYS A 113 7.64 -9.08 -19.20
C LYS A 113 7.24 -7.96 -18.25
N ILE A 114 7.78 -7.93 -17.04
CA ILE A 114 7.57 -6.85 -16.05
C ILE A 114 7.99 -5.50 -16.64
N LYS A 115 9.21 -5.41 -17.19
CA LYS A 115 9.72 -4.20 -17.86
C LYS A 115 8.85 -3.78 -19.03
N GLN A 116 8.46 -4.73 -19.88
CA GLN A 116 7.57 -4.48 -21.01
C GLN A 116 6.21 -3.92 -20.56
N ILE A 117 5.65 -4.41 -19.44
CA ILE A 117 4.38 -3.89 -18.91
C ILE A 117 4.55 -2.45 -18.44
N ALA A 118 5.61 -2.13 -17.69
CA ALA A 118 5.89 -0.75 -17.27
C ALA A 118 6.03 0.22 -18.47
N GLU A 119 6.74 -0.19 -19.51
CA GLU A 119 6.89 0.55 -20.77
C GLU A 119 5.55 0.73 -21.49
N GLN A 120 4.79 -0.35 -21.70
CA GLN A 120 3.48 -0.31 -22.37
C GLN A 120 2.43 0.50 -21.60
N GLN A 121 2.57 0.55 -20.28
CA GLN A 121 1.77 1.40 -19.42
C GLN A 121 2.25 2.83 -19.42
N ASN A 122 3.47 3.14 -19.87
CA ASN A 122 4.11 4.44 -19.69
C ASN A 122 3.91 4.97 -18.25
N ALA A 123 4.23 4.11 -17.27
CA ALA A 123 4.01 4.38 -15.85
C ALA A 123 5.15 3.78 -15.01
N THR A 124 5.46 4.45 -13.90
CA THR A 124 6.35 3.90 -12.87
C THR A 124 5.55 2.94 -12.01
N LEU A 125 5.97 1.68 -11.94
CA LEU A 125 5.33 0.67 -11.10
C LEU A 125 6.08 0.60 -9.76
N VAL A 126 5.35 0.58 -8.65
CA VAL A 126 5.91 0.45 -7.31
C VAL A 126 5.31 -0.79 -6.66
N GLU A 127 6.11 -1.84 -6.56
CA GLU A 127 5.68 -3.12 -6.03
C GLU A 127 6.19 -3.31 -4.61
N TYR A 128 5.27 -3.58 -3.69
CA TYR A 128 5.59 -3.81 -2.28
C TYR A 128 5.55 -5.28 -1.95
N SER A 129 6.37 -5.76 -1.02
CA SER A 129 6.22 -7.07 -0.39
C SER A 129 6.41 -6.94 1.12
N VAL A 130 5.35 -7.23 1.88
CA VAL A 130 5.42 -7.35 3.35
C VAL A 130 6.09 -8.68 3.71
N ILE A 131 7.27 -8.60 4.32
CA ILE A 131 8.08 -9.74 4.72
C ILE A 131 8.08 -9.85 6.26
N PRO A 132 7.57 -10.96 6.83
CA PRO A 132 7.61 -11.20 8.26
C PRO A 132 9.02 -11.00 8.85
N ASP A 133 9.13 -10.27 9.95
CA ASP A 133 10.36 -9.96 10.70
C ASP A 133 11.46 -9.19 9.92
N LYS A 134 11.21 -8.84 8.65
CA LYS A 134 12.17 -8.09 7.80
C LYS A 134 11.61 -6.77 7.28
N GLY A 135 10.34 -6.48 7.51
CA GLY A 135 9.70 -5.25 7.09
C GLY A 135 9.15 -5.31 5.66
N ILE A 136 9.40 -4.28 4.87
CA ILE A 136 8.80 -4.10 3.54
C ILE A 136 9.90 -4.03 2.49
N TYR A 137 9.81 -4.87 1.47
CA TYR A 137 10.60 -4.76 0.25
C TYR A 137 9.83 -3.93 -0.77
N ILE A 138 10.53 -3.06 -1.49
CA ILE A 138 9.96 -2.12 -2.44
C ILE A 138 10.77 -2.19 -3.73
N TRP A 139 10.13 -2.52 -4.84
CA TRP A 139 10.73 -2.43 -6.16
C TRP A 139 10.08 -1.27 -6.92
N VAL A 140 10.90 -0.44 -7.55
CA VAL A 140 10.45 0.63 -8.44
C VAL A 140 10.88 0.27 -9.86
N ILE A 141 9.90 0.06 -10.73
CA ILE A 141 10.10 -0.29 -12.14
C ILE A 141 9.69 0.93 -12.97
N GLN A 142 10.68 1.64 -13.50
CA GLN A 142 10.46 2.82 -14.32
C GLN A 142 10.03 2.42 -15.76
N PRO A 143 9.33 3.30 -16.50
CA PRO A 143 8.94 3.04 -17.90
C PRO A 143 10.13 2.74 -18.82
N THR A 144 11.34 3.19 -18.44
CA THR A 144 12.59 2.94 -19.15
C THR A 144 13.08 1.49 -19.02
N GLY A 145 12.45 0.68 -18.17
CA GLY A 145 12.88 -0.67 -17.82
C GLY A 145 13.94 -0.72 -16.72
N LYS A 146 14.34 0.44 -16.15
CA LYS A 146 15.20 0.48 -14.96
C LYS A 146 14.42 -0.05 -13.75
N ILE A 147 15.06 -0.93 -12.97
CA ILE A 147 14.51 -1.49 -11.74
C ILE A 147 15.46 -1.13 -10.60
N GLU A 148 14.90 -0.61 -9.52
CA GLU A 148 15.61 -0.29 -8.29
C GLU A 148 14.88 -0.91 -7.11
N TRP A 149 15.64 -1.36 -6.11
CA TRP A 149 15.11 -2.04 -4.94
C TRP A 149 15.48 -1.31 -3.65
N ARG A 150 14.53 -1.22 -2.73
CA ARG A 150 14.68 -0.66 -1.38
C ARG A 150 14.06 -1.61 -0.35
N SER A 151 14.53 -1.52 0.89
CA SER A 151 13.91 -2.20 2.03
C SER A 151 13.71 -1.24 3.18
N VAL A 152 12.61 -1.41 3.90
CA VAL A 152 12.24 -0.58 5.05
C VAL A 152 11.91 -1.48 6.22
N GLN A 153 12.51 -1.23 7.37
CA GLN A 153 12.11 -1.90 8.61
C GLN A 153 10.90 -1.18 9.22
N LEU A 154 9.97 -1.96 9.77
CA LEU A 154 8.90 -1.38 10.58
C LEU A 154 9.46 -0.91 11.93
N PRO A 155 8.93 0.18 12.50
CA PRO A 155 9.32 0.61 13.84
C PRO A 155 9.12 -0.51 14.87
N PRO A 156 9.98 -0.63 15.89
CA PRO A 156 9.78 -1.58 16.97
C PRO A 156 8.42 -1.32 17.66
N ASP A 157 7.76 -2.40 18.08
CA ASP A 157 6.47 -2.37 18.81
C ASP A 157 5.26 -1.80 18.03
N THR A 158 5.38 -1.64 16.70
CA THR A 158 4.27 -1.17 15.86
C THR A 158 4.01 -2.12 14.70
N SER A 159 2.79 -2.62 14.58
CA SER A 159 2.38 -3.41 13.40
C SER A 159 1.88 -2.50 12.27
N LEU A 160 2.01 -2.98 11.03
CA LEU A 160 1.47 -2.28 9.86
C LEU A 160 -0.05 -2.09 9.99
N GLN A 161 -0.78 -3.10 10.48
CA GLN A 161 -2.22 -3.00 10.71
C GLN A 161 -2.56 -1.88 11.69
N GLN A 162 -1.80 -1.76 12.79
CA GLN A 162 -2.00 -0.68 13.76
C GLN A 162 -1.77 0.70 13.13
N LEU A 163 -0.77 0.86 12.25
CA LEU A 163 -0.56 2.11 11.52
C LEU A 163 -1.73 2.44 10.57
N LEU A 164 -2.30 1.41 9.93
CA LEU A 164 -3.43 1.56 9.01
C LEU A 164 -4.72 1.92 9.72
N ASP A 165 -5.10 1.17 10.76
CA ASP A 165 -6.30 1.44 11.57
C ASP A 165 -6.27 2.89 12.08
N LYS A 166 -5.11 3.27 12.63
CA LYS A 166 -4.85 4.63 13.08
C LYS A 166 -4.94 5.66 11.95
N GLY A 167 -4.47 5.34 10.74
CA GLY A 167 -4.55 6.20 9.56
C GLY A 167 -5.99 6.41 9.08
N TYR A 168 -6.82 5.36 9.09
CA TYR A 168 -8.24 5.46 8.76
C TYR A 168 -9.02 6.31 9.77
N ASP A 169 -8.71 6.20 11.06
CA ASP A 169 -9.29 7.10 12.08
C ASP A 169 -9.03 8.58 11.73
N CYS A 170 -7.82 8.90 11.24
CA CYS A 170 -7.51 10.26 10.81
C CYS A 170 -8.34 10.71 9.60
N LEU A 171 -8.55 9.84 8.62
CA LEU A 171 -9.38 10.17 7.46
C LEU A 171 -10.84 10.38 7.85
N ALA A 172 -11.35 9.59 8.81
CA ALA A 172 -12.68 9.78 9.38
C ALA A 172 -12.82 11.13 10.10
N ASP A 173 -11.74 11.66 10.69
CA ASP A 173 -11.64 13.01 11.25
C ASP A 173 -11.35 14.09 10.17
N HIS A 174 -11.89 13.91 8.96
CA HIS A 174 -11.72 14.83 7.82
C HIS A 174 -10.25 15.15 7.47
N GLY A 175 -9.33 14.20 7.70
CA GLY A 175 -7.90 14.38 7.43
C GLY A 175 -7.22 15.37 8.38
N GLN A 176 -7.92 15.84 9.43
CA GLN A 176 -7.35 16.75 10.41
C GLN A 176 -6.35 16.03 11.32
N CYS A 177 -6.36 14.67 11.30
CA CYS A 177 -5.42 13.83 12.03
C CYS A 177 -5.25 14.34 13.46
N ARG A 178 -6.33 14.84 14.08
CA ARG A 178 -6.22 15.39 15.42
C ARG A 178 -5.89 14.19 16.30
N SER A 179 -4.63 14.08 16.69
CA SER A 179 -4.35 13.52 17.99
C SER A 179 -5.31 14.25 18.94
N SER A 180 -5.85 13.56 19.94
CA SER A 180 -6.67 14.16 20.99
C SER A 180 -5.94 15.26 21.80
N GLN A 181 -4.84 15.81 21.28
CA GLN A 181 -3.91 16.75 21.88
C GLN A 181 -3.53 17.91 20.94
N SER A 182 -4.27 18.19 19.85
CA SER A 182 -4.04 19.38 19.00
C SER A 182 -4.28 20.73 19.72
N SER A 183 -4.72 20.69 20.98
CA SER A 183 -4.84 21.80 21.93
C SER A 183 -3.77 21.78 23.04
N ARG A 184 -2.66 21.06 22.87
CA ARG A 184 -1.62 20.95 23.91
C ARG A 184 -0.64 22.12 23.85
N GLN A 185 -0.26 22.60 25.04
CA GLN A 185 0.83 23.55 25.21
C GLN A 185 2.15 22.95 24.70
N PRO A 186 3.09 23.77 24.19
CA PRO A 186 4.40 23.30 23.74
C PRO A 186 5.13 22.50 24.82
N SER A 187 5.83 21.45 24.39
CA SER A 187 6.58 20.52 25.24
C SER A 187 8.08 20.57 24.93
N GLN A 188 8.92 20.16 25.89
CA GLN A 188 10.36 20.11 25.71
C GLN A 188 10.73 19.18 24.54
N GLY A 189 11.51 19.68 23.58
CA GLY A 189 11.89 18.96 22.36
C GLY A 189 11.09 19.37 21.13
N ASP A 190 9.93 20.00 21.29
CA ASP A 190 9.11 20.50 20.19
C ASP A 190 9.88 21.50 19.32
N TRP A 191 9.56 21.54 18.04
CA TRP A 191 9.98 22.57 17.11
C TRP A 191 8.81 23.49 16.80
N LEU A 192 9.03 24.80 16.81
CA LEU A 192 7.97 25.78 16.66
C LEU A 192 8.35 26.99 15.81
N LYS A 193 7.33 27.73 15.37
CA LYS A 193 7.43 29.06 14.76
C LYS A 193 6.79 30.09 15.68
N LEU A 194 7.46 31.23 15.84
CA LEU A 194 6.96 32.37 16.60
C LEU A 194 6.16 33.32 15.70
N LYS A 195 5.27 34.11 16.29
CA LYS A 195 4.41 35.06 15.55
C LYS A 195 5.20 36.20 14.89
N ASP A 196 6.33 36.56 15.47
CA ASP A 196 7.24 37.62 15.06
C ASP A 196 8.52 37.07 14.40
N ASP A 197 8.54 35.79 14.03
CA ASP A 197 9.73 35.13 13.51
C ASP A 197 10.12 35.69 12.14
N GLN A 198 11.32 36.27 12.05
CA GLN A 198 11.90 36.76 10.79
C GLN A 198 12.87 35.77 10.15
N PHE A 199 13.11 34.64 10.82
CA PHE A 199 14.05 33.61 10.38
C PHE A 199 13.31 32.47 9.65
N GLU A 200 13.96 31.85 8.67
CA GLU A 200 13.42 30.67 8.00
C GLU A 200 13.54 29.42 8.88
N GLU A 201 14.54 29.37 9.75
CA GLU A 201 14.82 28.25 10.65
C GLU A 201 13.76 28.06 11.74
N ARG A 202 13.63 26.82 12.25
CA ARG A 202 12.64 26.42 13.26
C ARG A 202 13.28 26.48 14.64
N TRP A 203 12.55 26.95 15.64
CA TRP A 203 13.03 27.02 17.02
C TRP A 203 12.79 25.70 17.74
N GLN A 204 13.78 25.16 18.44
CA GLN A 204 13.60 23.99 19.31
C GLN A 204 13.32 24.43 20.76
N VAL A 205 12.30 23.86 21.37
CA VAL A 205 12.00 24.00 22.80
C VAL A 205 13.02 23.21 23.60
N VAL A 206 13.85 23.92 24.35
CA VAL A 206 14.84 23.34 25.28
C VAL A 206 14.21 23.08 26.64
N GLU A 207 13.27 23.93 27.07
CA GLU A 207 12.62 23.83 28.38
C GLU A 207 11.26 24.55 28.36
N VAL A 208 10.31 24.06 29.17
CA VAL A 208 8.98 24.66 29.36
C VAL A 208 8.79 25.00 30.82
N ASN A 209 8.57 26.27 31.14
CA ASN A 209 8.23 26.71 32.49
C ASN A 209 6.72 26.92 32.61
N ALA A 210 6.02 25.88 33.05
CA ALA A 210 4.56 25.89 33.17
C ALA A 210 4.03 26.88 34.23
N GLN A 211 4.82 27.20 35.25
CA GLN A 211 4.41 28.14 36.31
C GLN A 211 4.46 29.59 35.82
N GLN A 212 5.42 29.91 34.94
CA GLN A 212 5.62 31.26 34.40
C GLN A 212 5.00 31.44 33.01
N GLY A 213 4.58 30.36 32.35
CA GLY A 213 4.02 30.40 31.01
C GLY A 213 5.05 30.76 29.93
N THR A 214 6.32 30.40 30.15
CA THR A 214 7.44 30.73 29.24
C THR A 214 8.16 29.48 28.72
N LEU A 215 8.86 29.64 27.60
CA LEU A 215 9.63 28.63 26.88
C LEU A 215 11.07 29.08 26.74
N ARG A 216 12.04 28.17 26.92
CA ARG A 216 13.40 28.40 26.45
C ARG A 216 13.58 27.76 25.09
N LEU A 217 14.00 28.56 24.11
CA LEU A 217 14.11 28.16 22.72
C LEU A 217 15.56 28.26 22.25
N LYS A 218 15.97 27.38 21.33
CA LYS A 218 17.25 27.48 20.62
C LYS A 218 17.05 27.38 19.11
N LEU A 219 17.92 28.04 18.35
CA LEU A 219 18.00 27.87 16.90
C LEU A 219 19.07 26.82 16.54
N PRO A 220 18.85 26.01 15.50
CA PRO A 220 19.89 25.17 14.91
C PRO A 220 21.10 26.02 14.51
N GLY A 221 22.30 25.58 14.90
CA GLY A 221 23.56 26.25 14.54
C GLY A 221 24.03 27.35 15.50
N TRP A 222 23.27 27.64 16.57
CA TRP A 222 23.77 28.47 17.67
C TRP A 222 24.76 27.70 18.55
N GLU A 223 25.68 28.41 19.21
CA GLU A 223 26.63 27.84 20.16
C GLU A 223 25.90 27.09 21.30
N GLU A 224 26.53 26.03 21.80
CA GLU A 224 25.94 25.15 22.80
C GLU A 224 25.63 25.93 24.11
N GLY A 225 24.35 25.92 24.51
CA GLY A 225 23.86 26.63 25.69
C GLY A 225 23.22 28.00 25.42
N VAL A 226 23.29 28.53 24.19
CA VAL A 226 22.60 29.78 23.84
C VAL A 226 21.10 29.52 23.63
N THR A 227 20.26 30.11 24.47
CA THR A 227 18.79 30.01 24.39
C THR A 227 18.15 31.37 24.60
N ILE A 228 16.99 31.59 23.99
CA ILE A 228 16.12 32.73 24.30
C ILE A 228 14.92 32.29 25.13
N GLU A 229 14.39 33.18 25.96
CA GLU A 229 13.13 32.94 26.67
C GLU A 229 11.98 33.67 25.97
N ARG A 230 10.86 32.98 25.73
CA ARG A 230 9.67 33.52 25.08
C ARG A 230 8.39 33.08 25.78
N PRO A 231 7.36 33.95 25.89
CA PRO A 231 6.02 33.54 26.32
C PRO A 231 5.45 32.43 25.43
N ILE A 232 4.72 31.48 26.03
CA ILE A 232 4.00 30.45 25.28
C ILE A 232 2.99 31.07 24.29
N THR A 233 2.45 32.25 24.62
CA THR A 233 1.51 33.01 23.77
C THR A 233 2.11 33.49 22.46
N ASP A 234 3.43 33.55 22.36
CA ASP A 234 4.14 34.03 21.16
C ASP A 234 4.30 32.94 20.10
N VAL A 235 3.96 31.69 20.45
CA VAL A 235 3.96 30.56 19.52
C VAL A 235 2.84 30.76 18.50
N ALA A 236 3.21 30.82 17.22
CA ALA A 236 2.27 30.86 16.12
C ALA A 236 1.76 29.46 15.79
N ARG A 237 2.67 28.49 15.71
CA ARG A 237 2.38 27.07 15.49
C ARG A 237 3.56 26.20 15.93
N ILE A 238 3.25 24.99 16.40
CA ILE A 238 4.23 23.91 16.54
C ILE A 238 4.40 23.30 15.14
N VAL A 239 5.63 23.17 14.66
CA VAL A 239 5.97 22.73 13.28
C VAL A 239 6.52 21.31 13.20
N ASP A 240 7.11 20.81 14.28
CA ASP A 240 7.52 19.41 14.42
C ASP A 240 7.56 19.11 15.92
N SER A 241 7.37 17.86 16.33
CA SER A 241 7.57 17.49 17.72
C SER A 241 8.00 16.03 17.81
N PRO A 242 9.16 15.76 18.45
CA PRO A 242 9.59 14.39 18.71
C PRO A 242 8.68 13.68 19.72
N ASN A 243 7.81 14.42 20.43
CA ASN A 243 6.87 13.92 21.43
C ASN A 243 5.42 13.81 20.91
N ILE A 244 5.15 14.26 19.68
CA ILE A 244 3.86 14.09 19.01
C ILE A 244 3.97 12.84 18.13
N GLU A 245 3.01 11.91 18.25
CA GLU A 245 2.78 10.93 17.17
C GLU A 245 2.58 11.74 15.87
N LYS A 246 3.55 11.71 14.94
CA LYS A 246 3.39 12.29 13.60
C LYS A 246 1.99 11.91 13.07
N PRO A 247 1.23 12.82 12.42
CA PRO A 247 0.00 12.48 11.72
C PRO A 247 0.16 11.13 11.01
N ARG A 248 -0.70 10.16 11.30
CA ARG A 248 -0.43 8.74 10.98
C ARG A 248 -0.26 8.50 9.47
N LEU A 249 -0.86 9.35 8.63
CA LEU A 249 -0.65 9.39 7.18
C LEU A 249 0.78 9.80 6.78
N GLN A 250 1.45 10.65 7.57
CA GLN A 250 2.87 11.00 7.39
C GLN A 250 3.80 9.88 7.82
N GLN A 251 3.43 9.09 8.84
CA GLN A 251 4.20 7.89 9.20
C GLN A 251 4.15 6.85 8.08
N LEU A 252 2.96 6.61 7.52
CA LEU A 252 2.80 5.74 6.35
C LEU A 252 3.55 6.28 5.13
N HIS A 253 3.53 7.59 4.88
CA HIS A 253 4.33 8.21 3.82
C HIS A 253 5.83 8.00 4.03
N GLN A 254 6.34 8.22 5.25
CA GLN A 254 7.74 8.03 5.59
C GLN A 254 8.20 6.58 5.40
N LEU A 255 7.32 5.62 5.65
CA LEU A 255 7.64 4.20 5.48
C LEU A 255 7.52 3.73 4.02
N LEU A 256 6.54 4.23 3.26
CA LEU A 256 6.19 3.67 1.97
C LEU A 256 6.71 4.49 0.78
N ILE A 257 6.79 5.82 0.94
CA ILE A 257 7.08 6.75 -0.16
C ILE A 257 8.46 7.37 -0.03
N GLU A 258 8.82 7.90 1.14
CA GLU A 258 10.10 8.59 1.36
C GLU A 258 11.34 7.75 0.91
N PRO A 259 11.41 6.43 1.15
CA PRO A 259 12.55 5.60 0.76
C PRO A 259 12.72 5.41 -0.75
N ILE A 260 11.69 5.73 -1.54
CA ILE A 260 11.67 5.62 -2.99
C ILE A 260 11.39 6.96 -3.69
N ALA A 261 11.34 8.06 -2.96
CA ALA A 261 10.93 9.36 -3.49
C ALA A 261 11.87 9.83 -4.63
N ASP A 262 13.16 9.46 -4.57
CA ASP A 262 14.16 9.73 -5.59
C ASP A 262 13.95 8.95 -6.91
N LEU A 263 13.10 7.92 -6.88
CA LEU A 263 12.81 7.04 -8.01
C LEU A 263 11.46 7.36 -8.68
N LEU A 264 10.60 8.13 -8.00
CA LEU A 264 9.30 8.56 -8.50
C LEU A 264 9.47 9.67 -9.56
N PRO A 265 8.52 9.78 -10.51
CA PRO A 265 8.63 10.77 -11.58
C PRO A 265 8.44 12.20 -11.05
N PHE A 266 9.23 13.15 -11.55
CA PHE A 266 9.09 14.58 -11.22
C PHE A 266 7.88 15.24 -11.90
N ASP A 267 7.40 14.70 -13.02
CA ASP A 267 6.21 15.18 -13.71
C ASP A 267 4.95 14.75 -12.95
N GLU A 268 4.14 15.73 -12.52
CA GLU A 268 2.92 15.48 -11.74
C GLU A 268 1.86 14.70 -12.53
N ASN A 269 1.91 14.75 -13.87
CA ASN A 269 1.01 14.00 -14.75
C ASN A 269 1.51 12.58 -15.07
N ALA A 270 2.75 12.26 -14.70
CA ALA A 270 3.28 10.92 -14.88
C ALA A 270 2.55 9.96 -13.92
N ARG A 271 2.25 8.76 -14.44
CA ARG A 271 1.51 7.75 -13.70
C ARG A 271 2.43 6.98 -12.78
N VAL A 272 2.02 6.84 -11.52
CA VAL A 272 2.58 5.92 -10.55
C VAL A 272 1.53 4.87 -10.24
N VAL A 273 1.84 3.60 -10.51
CA VAL A 273 0.96 2.47 -10.22
C VAL A 273 1.52 1.73 -9.03
N PHE A 274 0.80 1.75 -7.91
CA PHE A 274 1.17 0.94 -6.74
C PHE A 274 0.63 -0.48 -6.89
N ILE A 275 1.46 -1.47 -6.54
CA ILE A 275 1.12 -2.89 -6.43
C ILE A 275 1.29 -3.29 -4.96
N PRO A 276 0.22 -3.14 -4.14
CA PRO A 276 0.28 -3.42 -2.72
C PRO A 276 0.34 -4.92 -2.41
N HIS A 277 0.74 -5.26 -1.19
CA HIS A 277 0.74 -6.64 -0.68
C HIS A 277 0.08 -6.71 0.69
N ARG A 278 -0.82 -7.67 0.88
CA ARG A 278 -1.55 -7.92 2.14
C ARG A 278 -2.24 -6.65 2.65
N GLU A 279 -1.98 -6.25 3.89
CA GLU A 279 -2.61 -5.10 4.55
C GLU A 279 -2.34 -3.78 3.81
N LEU A 280 -1.31 -3.71 2.97
CA LEU A 280 -1.02 -2.52 2.16
C LEU A 280 -2.11 -2.20 1.13
N PHE A 281 -3.01 -3.14 0.79
CA PHE A 281 -4.19 -2.83 -0.04
C PHE A 281 -5.12 -1.80 0.62
N SER A 282 -5.06 -1.67 1.94
CA SER A 282 -5.79 -0.70 2.73
C SER A 282 -5.01 0.61 2.94
N VAL A 283 -3.85 0.80 2.29
CA VAL A 283 -3.16 2.10 2.34
C VAL A 283 -3.89 3.08 1.42
N PRO A 284 -4.34 4.23 1.92
CA PRO A 284 -4.89 5.30 1.09
C PRO A 284 -3.75 6.08 0.44
N PHE A 285 -3.01 5.48 -0.51
CA PHE A 285 -1.84 6.08 -1.16
C PHE A 285 -2.07 7.55 -1.61
N PRO A 286 -3.20 7.90 -2.24
CA PRO A 286 -3.51 9.29 -2.60
C PRO A 286 -3.50 10.28 -1.43
N ALA A 287 -3.90 9.83 -0.25
CA ALA A 287 -4.05 10.65 0.96
C ALA A 287 -2.80 10.63 1.87
N LEU A 288 -1.74 9.91 1.50
CA LEU A 288 -0.47 9.97 2.24
C LEU A 288 0.09 11.39 2.14
N GLN A 289 0.60 11.90 3.26
CA GLN A 289 1.12 13.26 3.37
C GLN A 289 2.63 13.25 3.57
N ASP A 290 3.34 14.13 2.89
CA ASP A 290 4.74 14.38 3.21
C ASP A 290 4.92 15.15 4.54
N GLN A 291 6.18 15.47 4.88
CA GLN A 291 6.49 16.20 6.12
C GLN A 291 5.91 17.62 6.12
N GLU A 292 5.67 18.19 4.94
CA GLU A 292 5.04 19.50 4.73
C GLU A 292 3.51 19.45 4.76
N GLY A 293 2.91 18.26 4.80
CA GLY A 293 1.47 18.04 4.80
C GLY A 293 0.83 18.01 3.40
N LYS A 294 1.61 18.04 2.32
CA LYS A 294 1.12 17.94 0.94
C LYS A 294 0.76 16.49 0.63
N TYR A 295 -0.40 16.28 0.02
CA TYR A 295 -0.88 14.95 -0.32
C TYR A 295 -0.15 14.37 -1.54
N LEU A 296 0.03 13.06 -1.55
CA LEU A 296 0.71 12.37 -2.65
C LEU A 296 -0.02 12.55 -3.99
N ILE A 297 -1.36 12.61 -3.97
CA ILE A 297 -2.18 12.84 -5.18
C ILE A 297 -1.94 14.23 -5.80
N GLU A 298 -1.43 15.19 -5.03
CA GLU A 298 -1.05 16.52 -5.53
C GLU A 298 0.34 16.54 -6.19
N LYS A 299 1.04 15.39 -6.20
CA LYS A 299 2.37 15.23 -6.81
C LYS A 299 2.41 14.23 -7.95
N HIS A 300 1.49 13.27 -8.00
CA HIS A 300 1.48 12.21 -9.01
C HIS A 300 0.07 11.77 -9.39
N THR A 301 -0.10 11.30 -10.62
CA THR A 301 -1.30 10.56 -11.01
C THR A 301 -1.20 9.12 -10.48
N ILE A 302 -2.00 8.81 -9.46
CA ILE A 302 -1.91 7.54 -8.72
C ILE A 302 -2.93 6.53 -9.24
N LEU A 303 -2.47 5.30 -9.50
CA LEU A 303 -3.31 4.13 -9.73
C LEU A 303 -2.86 2.99 -8.80
N THR A 304 -3.74 1.99 -8.66
CA THR A 304 -3.44 0.76 -7.92
C THR A 304 -3.76 -0.44 -8.80
N ALA A 305 -2.91 -1.47 -8.76
CA ALA A 305 -3.15 -2.75 -9.41
C ALA A 305 -2.87 -3.90 -8.42
N PRO A 306 -3.59 -5.04 -8.53
CA PRO A 306 -3.37 -6.18 -7.65
C PRO A 306 -2.08 -6.97 -7.98
N SER A 307 -1.63 -6.91 -9.24
CA SER A 307 -0.34 -7.42 -9.70
C SER A 307 0.06 -6.74 -11.01
N ILE A 308 1.33 -6.80 -11.37
CA ILE A 308 1.84 -6.33 -12.66
C ILE A 308 1.25 -7.17 -13.79
N GLU A 309 1.08 -8.49 -13.58
CA GLU A 309 0.45 -9.37 -14.56
C GLU A 309 -0.98 -8.94 -14.92
N VAL A 310 -1.83 -8.70 -13.90
CA VAL A 310 -3.22 -8.28 -14.11
C VAL A 310 -3.29 -6.91 -14.78
N LEU A 311 -2.38 -6.00 -14.43
CA LEU A 311 -2.24 -4.70 -15.10
C LEU A 311 -1.91 -4.88 -16.60
N GLY A 312 -1.06 -5.84 -16.94
CA GLY A 312 -0.74 -6.19 -18.33
C GLY A 312 -1.93 -6.78 -19.08
N LEU A 313 -2.60 -7.79 -18.49
CA LEU A 313 -3.73 -8.49 -19.10
C LEU A 313 -4.90 -7.54 -19.39
N THR A 314 -5.28 -6.73 -18.41
CA THR A 314 -6.41 -5.79 -18.55
C THR A 314 -6.13 -4.69 -19.56
N HIS A 315 -4.88 -4.27 -19.73
CA HIS A 315 -4.48 -3.32 -20.79
C HIS A 315 -4.58 -3.92 -22.19
N GLN A 316 -4.12 -5.16 -22.35
CA GLN A 316 -4.25 -5.88 -23.63
C GLN A 316 -5.72 -6.07 -23.99
N GLN A 317 -6.55 -6.47 -23.02
CA GLN A 317 -7.99 -6.60 -23.23
C GLN A 317 -8.61 -5.26 -23.65
N ARG A 318 -8.29 -4.16 -22.96
CA ARG A 318 -8.78 -2.83 -23.30
C ARG A 318 -8.41 -2.42 -24.73
N LYS A 319 -7.22 -2.78 -25.22
CA LYS A 319 -6.79 -2.50 -26.60
C LYS A 319 -7.58 -3.32 -27.64
N ASN A 320 -8.03 -4.51 -27.26
CA ASN A 320 -8.78 -5.42 -28.15
C ASN A 320 -10.29 -5.13 -28.17
N LEU A 321 -10.81 -4.35 -27.22
CA LEU A 321 -12.23 -3.97 -27.19
C LEU A 321 -12.55 -2.93 -28.29
N PRO A 322 -13.61 -3.12 -29.08
CA PRO A 322 -14.09 -2.09 -30.00
C PRO A 322 -14.42 -0.80 -29.23
N LYS A 323 -14.05 0.36 -29.79
CA LYS A 323 -14.36 1.66 -29.17
C LYS A 323 -15.87 1.88 -28.94
N SER A 324 -16.73 1.23 -29.74
CA SER A 324 -18.19 1.26 -29.60
C SER A 324 -18.73 0.39 -28.45
N SER A 325 -17.90 -0.44 -27.81
CA SER A 325 -18.29 -1.34 -26.72
C SER A 325 -18.23 -0.71 -25.33
N GLN A 326 -17.87 0.57 -25.23
CA GLN A 326 -17.86 1.32 -23.95
C GLN A 326 -19.28 1.80 -23.61
N ILE A 327 -20.16 0.87 -23.29
CA ILE A 327 -21.48 1.18 -22.71
C ILE A 327 -21.25 1.40 -21.22
N ALA A 328 -21.56 2.60 -20.73
CA ALA A 328 -21.50 2.88 -19.30
C ALA A 328 -22.69 2.19 -18.59
N LEU A 329 -22.41 1.43 -17.54
CA LEU A 329 -23.41 0.94 -16.61
C LEU A 329 -23.40 1.86 -15.38
N VAL A 330 -24.54 2.45 -15.05
CA VAL A 330 -24.69 3.34 -13.89
C VAL A 330 -25.63 2.67 -12.90
N VAL A 331 -25.17 2.48 -11.67
CA VAL A 331 -25.89 1.77 -10.60
C VAL A 331 -25.92 2.67 -9.37
N GLY A 332 -27.07 2.79 -8.71
CA GLY A 332 -27.18 3.57 -7.48
C GLY A 332 -28.42 3.25 -6.67
N ASN A 333 -28.40 3.57 -5.38
CA ASN A 333 -29.50 3.31 -4.43
C ASN A 333 -30.10 1.89 -4.57
N PRO A 334 -29.33 0.84 -4.24
CA PRO A 334 -29.86 -0.52 -4.22
C PRO A 334 -30.97 -0.64 -3.18
N THR A 335 -31.80 -1.69 -3.31
CA THR A 335 -32.65 -2.11 -2.20
C THR A 335 -31.72 -2.48 -1.04
N MET A 336 -31.69 -1.63 -0.02
CA MET A 336 -30.77 -1.79 1.08
C MET A 336 -31.00 -3.13 1.79
N PRO A 337 -29.97 -3.76 2.37
CA PRO A 337 -30.15 -5.00 3.12
C PRO A 337 -30.65 -4.72 4.55
N GLU A 338 -31.19 -5.76 5.18
CA GLU A 338 -31.33 -5.81 6.63
C GLU A 338 -30.00 -6.25 7.24
N VAL A 339 -29.52 -5.51 8.24
CA VAL A 339 -28.30 -5.86 8.98
C VAL A 339 -28.62 -5.98 10.46
N ARG A 340 -27.96 -6.94 11.12
CA ARG A 340 -28.02 -7.05 12.57
C ARG A 340 -27.00 -6.08 13.19
N PRO A 341 -27.42 -5.04 13.93
CA PRO A 341 -26.49 -4.00 14.41
C PRO A 341 -25.50 -4.51 15.46
N ALA A 342 -25.95 -5.43 16.32
CA ALA A 342 -25.14 -6.04 17.37
C ALA A 342 -25.59 -7.48 17.64
N PRO A 343 -24.71 -8.34 18.20
CA PRO A 343 -25.09 -9.68 18.60
C PRO A 343 -26.30 -9.68 19.54
N GLY A 344 -27.35 -10.41 19.19
CA GLY A 344 -28.61 -10.48 19.95
C GLY A 344 -29.66 -9.43 19.59
N GLU A 345 -29.35 -8.47 18.71
CA GLU A 345 -30.37 -7.56 18.17
C GLU A 345 -31.12 -8.16 16.96
N GLU A 346 -32.34 -7.68 16.74
CA GLU A 346 -33.11 -7.99 15.53
C GLU A 346 -32.50 -7.29 14.30
N PRO A 347 -32.54 -7.92 13.11
CA PRO A 347 -32.15 -7.28 11.87
C PRO A 347 -32.94 -5.98 11.65
N LYS A 348 -32.24 -4.91 11.26
CA LYS A 348 -32.83 -3.63 10.91
C LYS A 348 -32.50 -3.29 9.46
N GLN A 349 -33.52 -2.92 8.72
CA GLN A 349 -33.40 -2.42 7.36
C GLN A 349 -32.59 -1.12 7.34
N LEU A 350 -31.51 -1.09 6.54
CA LEU A 350 -30.74 0.13 6.36
C LEU A 350 -31.54 1.18 5.57
N SER A 351 -31.30 2.46 5.88
CA SER A 351 -31.98 3.59 5.21
C SER A 351 -31.58 3.70 3.74
N ALA A 352 -32.54 4.04 2.88
CA ALA A 352 -32.30 4.28 1.46
C ALA A 352 -31.27 5.40 1.21
N LEU A 353 -30.50 5.26 0.14
CA LEU A 353 -29.43 6.17 -0.26
C LEU A 353 -29.95 7.16 -1.31
N ASN A 354 -30.87 8.03 -0.90
CA ASN A 354 -31.55 8.97 -1.82
C ASN A 354 -30.57 9.87 -2.61
N GLY A 355 -29.42 10.25 -2.01
CA GLY A 355 -28.37 10.99 -2.70
C GLY A 355 -27.71 10.19 -3.83
N ALA A 356 -27.41 8.90 -3.58
CA ALA A 356 -26.86 8.01 -4.60
C ALA A 356 -27.85 7.77 -5.75
N GLU A 357 -29.16 7.77 -5.48
CA GLU A 357 -30.17 7.71 -6.54
C GLU A 357 -30.13 8.95 -7.44
N GLN A 358 -30.06 10.14 -6.84
CA GLN A 358 -29.98 11.40 -7.57
C GLN A 358 -28.71 11.47 -8.43
N GLU A 359 -27.57 11.07 -7.86
CA GLU A 359 -26.30 11.01 -8.57
C GLU A 359 -26.33 10.00 -9.72
N ALA A 360 -26.81 8.77 -9.49
CA ALA A 360 -26.92 7.76 -10.53
C ALA A 360 -27.82 8.22 -11.69
N LYS A 361 -28.98 8.84 -11.40
CA LYS A 361 -29.86 9.41 -12.43
C LYS A 361 -29.18 10.54 -13.22
N TYR A 362 -28.43 11.40 -12.52
CA TYR A 362 -27.71 12.50 -13.15
C TYR A 362 -26.60 12.00 -14.09
N ILE A 363 -25.73 11.12 -13.61
CA ILE A 363 -24.62 10.57 -14.38
C ILE A 363 -25.11 9.70 -15.54
N ALA A 364 -26.16 8.90 -15.35
CA ALA A 364 -26.74 8.10 -16.42
C ALA A 364 -27.23 8.96 -17.59
N THR A 365 -27.83 10.13 -17.30
CA THR A 365 -28.21 11.11 -18.33
C THR A 365 -27.00 11.61 -19.12
N GLN A 366 -25.88 11.94 -18.44
CA GLN A 366 -24.67 12.43 -19.10
C GLN A 366 -24.01 11.38 -19.99
N LEU A 367 -24.08 10.11 -19.59
CA LEU A 367 -23.48 8.98 -20.31
C LEU A 367 -24.43 8.31 -21.30
N ASN A 368 -25.65 8.85 -21.48
CA ASN A 368 -26.72 8.24 -22.28
C ASN A 368 -26.95 6.75 -21.92
N ALA A 369 -26.92 6.46 -20.62
CA ALA A 369 -27.11 5.15 -20.04
C ALA A 369 -28.45 5.08 -19.27
N GLN A 370 -28.93 3.87 -19.02
CA GLN A 370 -30.09 3.66 -18.15
C GLN A 370 -29.60 3.31 -16.74
N PRO A 371 -30.00 4.08 -15.70
CA PRO A 371 -29.58 3.78 -14.33
C PRO A 371 -30.29 2.52 -13.83
N LEU A 372 -29.55 1.62 -13.21
CA LEU A 372 -30.10 0.52 -12.41
C LEU A 372 -30.27 1.02 -10.97
N LEU A 373 -31.48 0.84 -10.41
CA LEU A 373 -31.89 1.31 -9.08
C LEU A 373 -32.69 0.22 -8.35
N GLY A 374 -32.78 0.33 -7.02
CA GLY A 374 -33.61 -0.57 -6.21
C GLY A 374 -33.16 -2.03 -6.34
N GLN A 375 -34.08 -2.93 -6.67
CA GLN A 375 -33.78 -4.37 -6.81
C GLN A 375 -32.89 -4.73 -8.00
N TYR A 376 -32.66 -3.78 -8.92
CA TYR A 376 -31.81 -3.96 -10.10
C TYR A 376 -30.40 -3.43 -9.89
N ALA A 377 -30.17 -2.67 -8.82
CA ALA A 377 -28.87 -2.21 -8.35
C ALA A 377 -28.32 -3.18 -7.32
#